data_AF-A0A7C1GVE8-F1
#
_entry.id   AF-A0A7C1GVE8-F1
#
_cell.length_a   1.000
_cell.length_b   1.000
_cell.length_c   1.000
_cell.angle_alpha   90.00
_cell.angle_beta   90.00
_cell.angle_gamma   90.00
#
_symmetry.space_group_name_H-M   'P 1'
#
loop_
_entity.id
_entity.type
_entity.pdbx_description
1 polymer ?
#
loop_
_entity_poly.entity_id
_entity_poly.type
_entity_poly.pdbx_seq_one_letter_code
_entity_poly.pdbx_strand_id
1 'polypeptide(L)'
;MKERIGRIYFGVLGIVTLIFGITYLIVTIGGNDFSWGVLEISSDMFRGGWGGLIVISAGLFYLSSLKNFLEIHQLSKALMASILIWILAGTDVFVRITESIPGGEEGPWFNSLEGFLGTYTPPYSPVIFLLPFSLVILFFVGKRKKA
;
A
#
# COMPACT_ATOMS: atom_id res chain seq x y z
N MET A 1 -21.11 15.74 -9.55
CA MET A 1 -21.28 14.35 -9.05
C MET A 1 -19.94 13.63 -8.86
N LYS A 2 -19.11 13.50 -9.91
CA LYS A 2 -17.79 12.83 -9.85
C LYS A 2 -16.85 13.38 -8.78
N GLU A 3 -16.83 14.70 -8.61
CA GLU A 3 -16.02 15.37 -7.58
C GLU A 3 -16.43 14.96 -6.17
N ARG A 4 -17.74 14.94 -5.87
CA ARG A 4 -18.26 14.50 -4.57
C ARG A 4 -17.92 13.03 -4.29
N ILE A 5 -18.04 12.17 -5.29
CA ILE A 5 -17.69 10.75 -5.18
C ILE A 5 -16.20 10.57 -4.90
N GLY A 6 -15.34 11.21 -5.70
CA GLY A 6 -13.88 11.17 -5.50
C GLY A 6 -13.48 11.67 -4.12
N ARG A 7 -14.06 12.80 -3.67
CA ARG A 7 -13.79 13.35 -2.34
C ARG A 7 -14.18 12.39 -1.21
N ILE A 8 -15.35 11.76 -1.29
CA ILE A 8 -15.76 10.81 -0.25
C ILE A 8 -14.85 9.58 -0.28
N TYR A 9 -14.61 9.02 -1.46
CA TYR A 9 -13.78 7.84 -1.65
C TYR A 9 -12.35 8.03 -1.13
N PHE A 10 -11.65 9.05 -1.62
CA PHE A 10 -10.28 9.34 -1.20
C PHE A 10 -10.19 9.91 0.20
N GLY A 11 -11.28 10.47 0.73
CA GLY A 11 -11.37 10.83 2.15
C GLY A 11 -11.35 9.60 3.04
N VAL A 12 -12.20 8.61 2.76
CA VAL A 12 -12.22 7.33 3.49
C VAL A 12 -10.89 6.60 3.32
N LEU A 13 -10.38 6.48 2.09
CA LEU A 13 -9.09 5.85 1.82
C LEU A 13 -7.95 6.56 2.57
N GLY A 14 -7.95 7.89 2.61
CA GLY A 14 -6.98 8.68 3.36
C GLY A 14 -7.01 8.41 4.86
N ILE A 15 -8.20 8.32 5.47
CA ILE A 15 -8.35 7.98 6.90
C ILE A 15 -7.80 6.58 7.18
N VAL A 16 -8.23 5.58 6.40
CA VAL A 16 -7.78 4.18 6.58
C VAL A 16 -6.27 4.07 6.40
N THR A 17 -5.72 4.72 5.38
CA THR A 17 -4.27 4.77 5.12
C THR A 17 -3.54 5.38 6.31
N LEU A 18 -4.04 6.50 6.85
CA LEU A 18 -3.43 7.17 8.00
C LEU A 18 -3.44 6.28 9.24
N ILE A 19 -4.54 5.57 9.51
CA ILE A 19 -4.65 4.62 10.63
C ILE A 19 -3.58 3.52 10.51
N PHE A 20 -3.42 2.92 9.32
CA PHE A 20 -2.37 1.92 9.12
C PHE A 20 -0.97 2.51 9.31
N GLY A 21 -0.69 3.70 8.77
CA GLY A 21 0.60 4.36 8.94
C GLY A 21 0.93 4.64 10.40
N ILE A 22 -0.04 5.09 11.20
CA ILE A 22 0.12 5.28 12.65
C ILE A 22 0.37 3.92 13.34
N THR A 23 -0.37 2.88 12.94
CA THR A 23 -0.22 1.54 13.52
C THR A 23 1.18 0.98 13.25
N TYR A 24 1.72 1.15 12.04
CA TYR A 24 3.10 0.80 11.72
C TYR A 24 4.11 1.42 12.70
N LEU A 25 4.00 2.72 12.97
CA LEU A 25 4.90 3.39 13.92
C LEU A 25 4.73 2.88 15.35
N ILE A 26 3.50 2.67 15.81
CA ILE A 26 3.23 2.12 17.15
C ILE A 26 3.88 0.73 17.30
N VAL A 27 3.70 -0.14 16.31
CA VAL A 27 4.26 -1.51 16.29
C VAL A 27 5.79 -1.47 16.27
N THR A 28 6.37 -0.59 15.46
CA THR A 28 7.83 -0.39 15.39
C THR A 28 8.40 0.08 16.73
N ILE A 29 7.76 1.06 17.37
CA ILE A 29 8.17 1.56 18.69
C ILE A 29 7.98 0.48 19.77
N GLY A 30 6.95 -0.34 19.65
CA GLY A 30 6.69 -1.47 20.54
C GLY A 30 7.69 -2.63 20.38
N GLY A 31 8.46 -2.67 19.29
CA GLY A 31 9.54 -3.63 19.06
C GLY A 31 9.11 -5.08 18.89
N ASN A 32 7.81 -5.34 18.70
CA ASN A 32 7.26 -6.68 18.48
C ASN A 32 6.33 -6.64 17.28
N ASP A 33 6.42 -7.64 16.42
CA ASP A 33 5.55 -7.75 15.25
C ASP A 33 4.09 -7.92 15.66
N PHE A 34 3.19 -7.29 14.91
CA PHE A 34 1.76 -7.37 15.14
C PHE A 34 1.10 -8.16 14.03
N SER A 35 0.58 -9.33 14.37
CA SER A 35 -0.14 -10.22 13.45
C SER A 35 -1.59 -10.38 13.88
N TRP A 36 -2.51 -10.17 12.94
CA TRP A 36 -3.94 -10.37 13.13
C TRP A 36 -4.60 -10.98 11.89
N GLY A 37 -4.92 -12.28 11.96
CA GLY A 37 -5.48 -13.02 10.84
C GLY A 37 -4.50 -13.10 9.67
N VAL A 38 -4.89 -12.54 8.53
CA VAL A 38 -4.05 -12.48 7.32
C VAL A 38 -3.16 -11.23 7.26
N LEU A 39 -3.25 -10.34 8.24
CA LEU A 39 -2.53 -9.07 8.28
C LEU A 39 -1.34 -9.17 9.23
N GLU A 40 -0.18 -8.70 8.78
CA GLU A 40 1.02 -8.57 9.60
C GLU A 40 1.66 -7.20 9.42
N ILE A 41 2.08 -6.63 10.54
CA ILE A 41 2.80 -5.37 10.62
C ILE A 41 4.14 -5.69 11.26
N SER A 42 5.19 -5.62 10.46
CA SER A 42 6.56 -5.76 10.94
C SER A 42 6.95 -4.59 11.84
N SER A 43 7.67 -4.90 12.91
CA SER A 43 8.30 -3.94 13.82
C SER A 43 9.69 -3.49 13.36
N ASP A 44 10.20 -4.02 12.24
CA ASP A 44 11.51 -3.63 11.73
C ASP A 44 11.55 -2.14 11.33
N MET A 45 12.72 -1.51 11.49
CA MET A 45 12.87 -0.08 11.26
C MET A 45 12.61 0.34 9.80
N PHE A 46 12.84 -0.56 8.84
CA PHE A 46 12.70 -0.23 7.42
C PHE A 46 11.24 -0.34 6.98
N ARG A 47 10.58 -1.48 7.15
CA ARG A 47 9.18 -1.70 6.75
C ARG A 47 8.20 -1.12 7.76
N GLY A 48 8.46 -1.32 9.05
CA GLY A 48 7.67 -0.76 10.14
C GLY A 48 7.84 0.74 10.24
N GLY A 49 9.07 1.18 10.57
CA GLY A 49 9.36 2.60 10.84
C GLY A 49 9.23 3.47 9.58
N TRP A 50 10.08 3.23 8.58
CA TRP A 50 10.10 4.01 7.35
C TRP A 50 8.84 3.76 6.51
N GLY A 51 8.43 2.51 6.35
CA GLY A 51 7.16 2.20 5.66
C GLY A 51 5.97 2.90 6.32
N GLY A 52 5.90 2.92 7.65
CA GLY A 52 4.88 3.67 8.40
C GLY A 52 4.86 5.16 8.10
N LEU A 53 6.02 5.83 8.10
CA LEU A 53 6.10 7.27 7.80
C LEU A 53 5.69 7.59 6.34
N ILE A 54 6.02 6.72 5.39
CA ILE A 54 5.55 6.83 4.00
C ILE A 54 4.03 6.66 3.91
N VAL A 55 3.47 5.68 4.61
CA VAL A 55 2.02 5.42 4.65
C VAL A 55 1.27 6.58 5.31
N ILE A 56 1.78 7.15 6.41
CA ILE A 56 1.21 8.37 7.01
C ILE A 56 1.20 9.51 5.99
N SER A 57 2.32 9.73 5.31
CA SER A 57 2.44 10.78 4.30
C SER A 57 1.45 10.57 3.15
N ALA A 58 1.24 9.33 2.70
CA ALA A 58 0.21 8.98 1.72
C ALA A 58 -1.21 9.32 2.22
N GLY A 59 -1.52 8.95 3.48
CA GLY A 59 -2.79 9.30 4.12
C GLY A 59 -3.02 10.82 4.17
N LEU A 60 -2.02 11.59 4.57
CA LEU A 60 -2.09 13.06 4.59
C LEU A 60 -2.25 13.66 3.19
N PHE A 61 -1.59 13.11 2.18
CA PHE A 61 -1.79 13.55 0.80
C PHE A 61 -3.20 13.26 0.28
N TYR A 62 -3.78 12.09 0.57
CA TYR A 62 -5.18 11.82 0.28
C TYR A 62 -6.11 12.82 0.98
N LEU A 63 -5.93 13.06 2.27
CA LEU A 63 -6.78 13.99 3.03
C LEU A 63 -6.61 15.45 2.59
N SER A 64 -5.41 15.86 2.20
CA SER A 64 -5.17 17.22 1.70
C SER A 64 -5.73 17.45 0.29
N SER A 65 -5.95 16.37 -0.50
CA SER A 65 -6.54 16.44 -1.85
C SER A 65 -8.06 16.69 -1.88
N LEU A 66 -8.73 16.69 -0.73
CA LEU A 66 -10.19 16.68 -0.68
C LEU A 66 -10.85 17.99 -1.12
N LYS A 67 -10.15 19.12 -0.97
CA LYS A 67 -10.66 20.43 -1.42
C LYS A 67 -10.59 20.48 -2.94
N ASN A 68 -11.69 20.76 -3.62
CA ASN A 68 -11.76 20.84 -5.09
C ASN A 68 -11.06 19.66 -5.79
N PHE A 69 -11.45 18.42 -5.47
CA PHE A 69 -10.70 17.20 -5.79
C PHE A 69 -10.26 17.04 -7.26
N LEU A 70 -11.06 17.52 -8.22
CA LEU A 70 -10.75 17.40 -9.65
C LEU A 70 -9.79 18.48 -10.17
N GLU A 71 -9.44 19.47 -9.35
CA GLU A 71 -8.41 20.47 -9.63
C GLU A 71 -7.02 19.80 -9.72
N ILE A 72 -6.11 20.35 -10.54
CA ILE A 72 -4.86 19.66 -10.87
C ILE A 72 -3.96 19.42 -9.69
N HIS A 73 -3.79 20.40 -8.81
CA HIS A 73 -2.89 20.26 -7.68
C HIS A 73 -3.43 19.20 -6.71
N GLN A 74 -4.75 19.15 -6.54
CA GLN A 74 -5.40 18.24 -5.61
C GLN A 74 -5.43 16.81 -6.14
N LEU A 75 -5.80 16.64 -7.41
CA LEU A 75 -5.70 15.35 -8.09
C LEU A 75 -4.26 14.82 -8.09
N SER A 76 -3.27 15.70 -8.26
CA SER A 76 -1.85 15.31 -8.22
C SER A 76 -1.42 14.85 -6.84
N LYS A 77 -1.92 15.44 -5.75
CA LYS A 77 -1.67 14.94 -4.39
C LYS A 77 -2.26 13.55 -4.16
N ALA A 78 -3.50 13.33 -4.61
CA ALA A 78 -4.11 12.00 -4.52
C ALA A 78 -3.37 10.95 -5.37
N LEU A 79 -2.87 11.34 -6.54
CA LEU A 79 -2.02 10.49 -7.38
C LEU A 79 -0.69 10.20 -6.69
N MET A 80 -0.04 11.22 -6.11
CA MET A 80 1.21 11.05 -5.36
C MET A 80 1.02 10.09 -4.18
N ALA A 81 -0.05 10.27 -3.40
CA ALA A 81 -0.42 9.34 -2.33
C ALA A 81 -0.52 7.90 -2.84
N SER A 82 -1.16 7.69 -3.99
CA SER A 82 -1.32 6.37 -4.60
C SER A 82 0.02 5.79 -5.06
N ILE A 83 0.90 6.61 -5.65
CA ILE A 83 2.25 6.19 -6.06
C ILE A 83 3.07 5.72 -4.86
N LEU A 84 3.00 6.42 -3.71
CA LEU A 84 3.68 5.98 -2.49
C LEU A 84 3.22 4.59 -2.04
N ILE A 85 1.91 4.34 -2.08
CA ILE A 85 1.35 3.00 -1.79
C ILE A 85 1.84 1.98 -2.83
N TRP A 86 1.89 2.32 -4.11
CA TRP A 86 2.33 1.41 -5.18
C TRP A 86 3.79 1.03 -5.06
N ILE A 87 4.65 1.97 -4.65
CA ILE A 87 6.07 1.67 -4.41
C ILE A 87 6.18 0.64 -3.29
N LEU A 88 5.54 0.89 -2.14
CA LEU A 88 5.62 -0.01 -0.99
C LEU A 88 4.98 -1.37 -1.25
N ALA A 89 3.80 -1.42 -1.87
CA ALA A 89 3.11 -2.66 -2.19
C ALA A 89 3.82 -3.40 -3.33
N GLY A 90 4.39 -2.66 -4.29
CA GLY A 90 5.17 -3.21 -5.38
C GLY A 90 6.43 -3.92 -4.88
N THR A 91 7.11 -3.36 -3.88
CA THR A 91 8.24 -4.05 -3.22
C THR A 91 7.78 -5.36 -2.55
N ASP A 92 6.64 -5.37 -1.85
CA ASP A 92 6.14 -6.58 -1.19
C ASP A 92 5.69 -7.66 -2.17
N VAL A 93 5.10 -7.26 -3.30
CA VAL A 93 4.78 -8.18 -4.40
C VAL A 93 6.06 -8.71 -5.02
N PHE A 94 7.05 -7.85 -5.23
CA PHE A 94 8.34 -8.24 -5.80
C PHE A 94 9.06 -9.25 -4.90
N VAL A 95 9.09 -9.03 -3.59
CA VAL A 95 9.66 -9.97 -2.61
C VAL A 95 9.02 -11.35 -2.75
N ARG A 96 7.69 -11.44 -2.81
CA ARG A 96 6.99 -12.73 -2.98
C ARG A 96 7.32 -13.43 -4.29
N ILE A 97 7.45 -12.66 -5.38
CA ILE A 97 7.89 -13.21 -6.67
C ILE A 97 9.32 -13.74 -6.54
N THR A 98 10.23 -13.01 -5.90
CA THR A 98 11.62 -13.46 -5.75
C THR A 98 11.76 -14.64 -4.80
N GLU A 99 10.97 -14.71 -3.72
CA GLU A 99 10.95 -15.84 -2.79
C GLU A 99 10.33 -17.10 -3.42
N SER A 100 9.46 -16.93 -4.42
CA SER A 100 8.88 -18.06 -5.15
C SER A 100 9.90 -18.84 -5.99
N ILE A 101 11.04 -18.20 -6.33
CA ILE A 101 12.14 -18.79 -7.07
C ILE A 101 13.06 -19.49 -6.06
N PRO A 102 13.12 -20.83 -6.03
CA PRO A 102 14.00 -21.54 -5.13
C PRO A 102 15.46 -21.32 -5.55
N GLY A 103 16.20 -20.70 -4.65
CA GLY A 103 17.60 -20.34 -4.84
C GLY A 103 18.34 -20.35 -3.51
N GLY A 104 18.30 -21.48 -2.80
CA GLY A 104 19.28 -21.80 -1.77
C GLY A 104 20.54 -22.41 -2.41
N GLU A 105 21.66 -22.43 -1.68
CA GLU A 105 22.98 -22.86 -2.18
C GLU A 105 23.03 -24.26 -2.80
N GLU A 106 22.05 -25.14 -2.50
CA GLU A 106 21.95 -26.51 -3.05
C GLU A 106 20.53 -26.91 -3.53
N GLY A 107 19.59 -25.96 -3.64
CA GLY A 107 18.19 -26.25 -3.97
C GLY A 107 17.90 -26.37 -5.48
N PRO A 108 16.86 -27.13 -5.91
CA PRO A 108 16.45 -27.18 -7.32
C PRO A 108 15.97 -25.80 -7.79
N TRP A 109 16.32 -25.39 -9.02
CA TRP A 109 15.92 -24.12 -9.64
C TRP A 109 14.41 -23.94 -9.86
N PHE A 110 13.63 -25.02 -9.75
CA PHE A 110 12.17 -25.01 -9.91
C PHE A 110 11.50 -25.44 -8.62
N ASN A 111 10.53 -24.65 -8.18
CA ASN A 111 9.76 -24.97 -6.98
C ASN A 111 8.72 -26.03 -7.32
N SER A 112 8.29 -26.79 -6.31
CA SER A 112 7.03 -27.53 -6.44
C SER A 112 5.88 -26.51 -6.59
N LEU A 113 4.78 -26.90 -7.23
CA LEU A 113 3.62 -26.01 -7.40
C LEU A 113 3.07 -25.54 -6.04
N GLU A 114 3.10 -26.42 -5.04
CA GLU A 114 2.73 -26.08 -3.66
C GLU A 114 3.70 -25.10 -3.00
N GLY A 115 5.01 -25.30 -3.16
CA GLY A 115 6.02 -24.38 -2.65
C GLY A 115 5.98 -23.01 -3.32
N PHE A 116 5.68 -22.97 -4.62
CA PHE A 116 5.46 -21.71 -5.36
C PHE A 116 4.22 -20.98 -4.84
N LEU A 117 3.08 -21.65 -4.70
CA LEU A 117 1.86 -21.03 -4.20
C LEU A 117 1.97 -20.63 -2.73
N GLY A 118 2.77 -21.36 -1.94
CA GLY A 118 3.04 -21.08 -0.54
C GLY A 118 3.61 -19.68 -0.30
N THR A 119 4.46 -19.15 -1.19
CA THR A 119 5.06 -17.80 -1.00
C THR A 119 4.07 -16.66 -1.21
N TYR A 120 2.92 -16.93 -1.82
CA TYR A 120 1.85 -15.96 -1.98
C TYR A 120 0.82 -16.02 -0.87
N THR A 121 0.93 -16.96 0.07
CA THR A 121 -0.01 -17.07 1.18
C THR A 121 0.17 -15.95 2.21
N PRO A 122 -0.84 -15.67 3.06
CA PRO A 122 -0.69 -14.77 4.18
C PRO A 122 0.46 -15.20 5.10
N PRO A 123 1.02 -14.27 5.88
CA PRO A 123 0.50 -12.91 6.13
C PRO A 123 0.83 -11.86 5.05
N TYR A 124 0.04 -10.77 5.02
CA TYR A 124 0.23 -9.61 4.14
C TYR A 124 0.34 -8.31 4.92
N SER A 125 1.15 -7.40 4.42
CA SER A 125 1.26 -6.06 4.98
C SER A 125 0.03 -5.20 4.64
N PRO A 126 -0.33 -4.22 5.49
CA PRO A 126 -1.42 -3.27 5.21
C PRO A 126 -1.44 -2.66 3.81
N VAL A 127 -0.27 -2.35 3.22
CA VAL A 127 -0.24 -1.69 1.91
C VAL A 127 -0.68 -2.58 0.75
N ILE A 128 -0.57 -3.91 0.89
CA ILE A 128 -1.11 -4.87 -0.08
C ILE A 128 -2.63 -4.74 -0.16
N PHE A 129 -3.30 -4.54 0.99
CA PHE A 129 -4.73 -4.29 1.04
C PHE A 129 -5.10 -2.92 0.49
N LEU A 130 -4.27 -1.89 0.69
CA LEU A 130 -4.51 -0.54 0.16
C LEU A 130 -4.33 -0.45 -1.36
N LEU A 131 -3.49 -1.31 -1.95
CA LEU A 131 -3.15 -1.31 -3.37
C LEU A 131 -4.37 -1.29 -4.31
N PRO A 132 -5.32 -2.25 -4.27
CA PRO A 132 -6.46 -2.25 -5.19
C PRO A 132 -7.32 -0.98 -5.08
N PHE A 133 -7.48 -0.45 -3.86
CA PHE A 133 -8.26 0.77 -3.64
C PHE A 133 -7.53 2.02 -4.12
N SER A 134 -6.19 2.06 -4.03
CA SER A 134 -5.39 3.17 -4.54
C SER A 134 -5.43 3.27 -6.07
N LEU A 135 -5.59 2.15 -6.80
CA LEU A 135 -5.63 2.12 -8.27
C LEU A 135 -6.82 2.88 -8.86
N VAL A 136 -7.89 3.09 -8.09
CA VAL A 136 -9.07 3.87 -8.50
C VAL A 136 -8.71 5.29 -8.96
N ILE A 137 -7.57 5.85 -8.51
CA ILE A 137 -7.10 7.16 -8.96
C ILE A 137 -6.90 7.23 -10.48
N LEU A 138 -6.50 6.11 -11.11
CA LEU A 138 -6.26 6.05 -12.56
C LEU A 138 -7.54 6.32 -13.36
N PHE A 139 -8.71 5.94 -12.83
CA PHE A 139 -10.00 6.28 -13.44
C PHE A 139 -10.23 7.80 -13.49
N PHE A 140 -9.93 8.50 -12.38
CA PHE A 140 -10.11 9.95 -12.29
C PHE A 140 -9.11 10.69 -13.19
N VAL A 141 -7.85 10.24 -13.22
CA VAL A 141 -6.82 10.80 -14.12
C VAL A 141 -7.17 10.56 -15.59
N GLY A 142 -7.58 9.34 -15.96
CA GLY A 142 -7.95 8.99 -17.33
C GLY A 142 -9.18 9.73 -17.83
N LYS A 143 -10.17 9.99 -16.96
CA LYS A 143 -11.34 10.80 -17.33
C LYS A 143 -10.99 12.26 -17.58
N ARG A 144 -10.01 12.80 -16.86
CA ARG A 144 -9.56 14.18 -17.04
C ARG A 144 -8.83 14.39 -18.36
N LYS A 145 -7.98 13.45 -18.78
CA LYS A 145 -7.26 13.53 -20.07
C LYS A 145 -8.21 13.63 -21.28
N LYS A 146 -9.46 13.16 -21.14
CA LYS A 146 -10.48 13.15 -22.18
C LYS A 146 -11.42 14.37 -22.15
N ALA A 147 -11.27 15.25 -21.17
CA ALA A 147 -12.05 16.49 -21.02
C ALA A 147 -11.22 17.67 -21.51
#